data_AF-A0A6J4IQK9-F1
#
_entry.id   AF-A0A6J4IQK9-F1
#
_cell.length_a   1.000
_cell.length_b   1.000
_cell.length_c   1.000
_cell.angle_alpha   90.00
_cell.angle_beta   90.00
_cell.angle_gamma   90.00
#
_symmetry.space_group_name_H-M   'P 1'
#
loop_
_entity.id
_entity.type
_entity.pdbx_description
1 polymer ?
#
loop_
_entity_poly.entity_id
_entity_poly.type
_entity_poly.pdbx_seq_one_letter_code
_entity_poly.pdbx_strand_id
1 'polypeptide(L)'
;EECDDLEAKRNWNRPIGLGRQKIFEVRRFHNDITFIDEFLTPEFALEQKLFTFQYNRDTDLYEIASREFAEIKQKLLYRLTNFGQPFIYVAEGNYGNRGDLYLQHRHEGVDLRLDYARDTLRNIHQIWKRPVFLETLFDDKKRLLGFDGRDYSDRRLE
;
A
#
# COMPACT_ATOMS: atom_id res chain seq x y z
N GLU A 1 26.93 -3.46 14.75
CA GLU A 1 25.86 -3.03 15.65
C GLU A 1 26.38 -2.35 16.92
N GLU A 2 27.63 -2.57 17.34
CA GLU A 2 28.21 -1.97 18.57
C GLU A 2 28.92 -0.62 18.36
N CYS A 3 28.40 0.28 17.53
CA CYS A 3 28.98 1.61 17.40
C CYS A 3 27.87 2.65 17.48
N ASP A 4 27.71 3.25 18.65
CA ASP A 4 26.72 4.31 18.92
C ASP A 4 27.20 5.70 18.50
N ASP A 5 28.46 5.81 18.07
CA ASP A 5 29.04 7.05 17.56
C ASP A 5 28.60 7.30 16.11
N LEU A 6 27.74 8.30 15.95
CA LEU A 6 27.20 8.73 14.66
C LEU A 6 28.28 9.25 13.70
N GLU A 7 29.33 9.90 14.21
CA GLU A 7 30.42 10.43 13.37
C GLU A 7 31.31 9.29 12.87
N ALA A 8 31.60 8.31 13.73
CA ALA A 8 32.30 7.09 13.34
C ALA A 8 31.51 6.26 12.32
N LYS A 9 30.18 6.15 12.46
CA LYS A 9 29.31 5.50 11.46
C LYS A 9 29.36 6.22 10.10
N ARG A 10 29.33 7.55 10.09
CA ARG A 10 29.37 8.34 8.84
C ARG A 10 30.68 8.17 8.09
N ASN A 11 31.79 8.08 8.82
CA ASN A 11 33.12 7.86 8.25
C ASN A 11 33.53 6.38 8.21
N TRP A 12 32.57 5.46 8.31
CA TRP A 12 32.84 4.03 8.42
C TRP A 12 33.38 3.44 7.12
N ASN A 13 34.70 3.48 6.97
CA ASN A 13 35.41 2.88 5.85
C ASN A 13 36.56 2.01 6.36
N ARG A 14 36.49 0.70 6.07
CA ARG A 14 37.63 -0.22 6.25
C ARG A 14 38.20 -0.49 4.85
N PRO A 15 39.49 -0.21 4.59
CA PRO A 15 40.09 -0.34 3.26
C PRO A 15 40.39 -1.80 2.88
N ILE A 16 39.38 -2.67 2.98
CA ILE A 16 39.47 -4.11 2.75
C ILE A 16 38.96 -4.52 1.36
N GLY A 17 38.41 -3.59 0.57
CA GLY A 17 37.97 -3.84 -0.81
C GLY A 17 36.70 -4.70 -0.97
N LEU A 18 36.03 -5.10 0.13
CA LEU A 18 34.92 -6.05 0.11
C LEU A 18 33.53 -5.42 -0.14
N GLY A 19 33.43 -4.10 -0.32
CA GLY A 19 32.14 -3.41 -0.46
C GLY A 19 31.29 -3.94 -1.61
N ARG A 20 31.91 -4.17 -2.79
CA ARG A 20 31.20 -4.76 -3.94
C ARG A 20 30.69 -6.17 -3.64
N GLN A 21 31.50 -7.00 -3.00
CA GLN A 21 31.10 -8.35 -2.60
C GLN A 21 29.87 -8.30 -1.68
N LYS A 22 29.86 -7.41 -0.68
CA LYS A 22 28.72 -7.25 0.22
C LYS A 22 27.45 -6.81 -0.52
N ILE A 23 27.54 -5.91 -1.49
CA ILE A 23 26.38 -5.50 -2.32
C ILE A 23 25.77 -6.72 -3.03
N PHE A 24 26.59 -7.57 -3.64
CA PHE A 24 26.09 -8.77 -4.33
C PHE A 24 25.58 -9.85 -3.38
N GLU A 25 26.15 -9.96 -2.19
CA GLU A 25 25.64 -10.81 -1.11
C GLU A 25 24.24 -10.36 -0.68
N VAL A 26 24.06 -9.08 -0.37
CA VAL A 26 22.75 -8.53 0.02
C VAL A 26 21.72 -8.75 -1.08
N ARG A 27 22.06 -8.47 -2.35
CA ARG A 27 21.18 -8.74 -3.51
C ARG A 27 20.81 -10.21 -3.69
N ARG A 28 21.62 -11.15 -3.18
CA ARG A 28 21.35 -12.58 -3.28
C ARG A 28 20.35 -13.06 -2.22
N PHE A 29 20.37 -12.45 -1.04
CA PHE A 29 19.58 -12.90 0.11
C PHE A 29 18.35 -12.04 0.42
N HIS A 30 18.34 -10.77 0.01
CA HIS A 30 17.25 -9.84 0.31
C HIS A 30 16.46 -9.49 -0.95
N ASN A 31 15.12 -9.51 -0.82
CA ASN A 31 14.20 -8.82 -1.72
C ASN A 31 13.92 -7.40 -1.21
N ASP A 32 13.16 -6.58 -1.96
CA ASP A 32 12.91 -5.17 -1.62
C ASP A 32 12.36 -4.97 -0.20
N ILE A 33 11.43 -5.82 0.26
CA ILE A 33 10.84 -5.74 1.60
C ILE A 33 11.92 -5.99 2.65
N THR A 34 12.61 -7.12 2.57
CA THR A 34 13.65 -7.51 3.54
C THR A 34 14.87 -6.60 3.48
N PHE A 35 15.15 -5.97 2.34
CA PHE A 35 16.23 -4.99 2.20
C PHE A 35 15.90 -3.70 2.94
N ILE A 36 14.70 -3.15 2.72
CA ILE A 36 14.25 -1.96 3.45
C ILE A 36 14.11 -2.25 4.94
N ASP A 37 13.66 -3.44 5.32
CA ASP A 37 13.52 -3.79 6.72
C ASP A 37 14.87 -3.86 7.44
N GLU A 38 15.87 -4.47 6.82
CA GLU A 38 17.19 -4.67 7.42
C GLU A 38 18.10 -3.43 7.33
N PHE A 39 18.13 -2.76 6.16
CA PHE A 39 19.18 -1.78 5.85
C PHE A 39 18.71 -0.32 5.86
N LEU A 40 17.41 -0.04 5.92
CA LEU A 40 16.95 1.34 6.08
C LEU A 40 17.21 1.77 7.53
N THR A 41 18.03 2.81 7.70
CA THR A 41 18.40 3.36 9.01
C THR A 41 17.76 4.72 9.28
N PRO A 42 17.48 5.09 10.54
CA PRO A 42 17.00 6.43 10.91
C PRO A 42 17.88 7.57 10.38
N GLU A 43 19.19 7.41 10.48
CA GLU A 43 20.19 8.40 10.06
C GLU A 43 20.09 8.68 8.56
N PHE A 44 20.02 7.60 7.75
CA PHE A 44 19.82 7.71 6.31
C PHE A 44 18.48 8.37 5.97
N ALA A 45 17.39 8.00 6.65
CA ALA A 45 16.07 8.58 6.40
C ALA A 45 16.06 10.10 6.66
N LEU A 46 16.72 10.54 7.73
CA LEU A 46 16.86 11.95 8.06
C LEU A 46 17.73 12.69 7.04
N GLU A 47 18.88 12.13 6.66
CA GLU A 47 19.80 12.73 5.68
C GLU A 47 19.14 12.88 4.30
N GLN A 48 18.36 11.88 3.88
CA GLN A 48 17.57 11.92 2.65
C GLN A 48 16.27 12.71 2.77
N LYS A 49 16.01 13.32 3.95
CA LYS A 49 14.80 14.11 4.24
C LYS A 49 13.51 13.35 3.92
N LEU A 50 13.47 12.05 4.22
CA LEU A 50 12.26 11.24 4.02
C LEU A 50 11.13 11.74 4.94
N PHE A 51 9.90 11.64 4.45
CA PHE A 51 8.69 11.95 5.20
C PHE A 51 7.50 11.18 4.63
N THR A 52 6.48 10.97 5.44
CA THR A 52 5.18 10.51 4.97
C THR A 52 4.33 11.73 4.62
N PHE A 53 3.48 11.60 3.60
CA PHE A 53 2.52 12.64 3.23
C PHE A 53 1.12 12.06 3.19
N GLN A 54 0.13 12.94 3.31
CA GLN A 54 -1.29 12.63 3.21
C GLN A 54 -2.01 13.70 2.38
N TYR A 55 -3.11 13.33 1.76
CA TYR A 55 -3.94 14.27 1.03
C TYR A 55 -4.87 14.98 2.01
N ASN A 56 -4.78 16.31 2.07
CA ASN A 56 -5.70 17.14 2.81
C ASN A 56 -6.82 17.61 1.88
N ARG A 57 -8.06 17.19 2.17
CA ARG A 57 -9.24 17.49 1.34
C ARG A 57 -9.80 18.88 1.58
N ASP A 58 -9.54 19.49 2.73
CA ASP A 58 -9.98 20.85 3.03
C ASP A 58 -9.15 21.87 2.24
N THR A 59 -7.86 21.58 2.04
CA THR A 59 -6.93 22.43 1.29
C THR A 59 -6.72 21.97 -0.15
N ASP A 60 -7.22 20.79 -0.52
CA ASP A 60 -7.02 20.11 -1.82
C ASP A 60 -5.53 19.92 -2.18
N LEU A 61 -4.69 19.72 -1.17
CA LEU A 61 -3.23 19.66 -1.28
C LEU A 61 -2.63 18.47 -0.52
N TYR A 62 -1.48 18.00 -0.96
CA TYR A 62 -0.69 17.04 -0.20
C TYR A 62 0.14 17.75 0.86
N GLU A 63 0.02 17.27 2.10
CA GLU A 63 0.71 17.82 3.26
C GLU A 63 1.61 16.76 3.90
N ILE A 64 2.67 17.21 4.57
CA ILE A 64 3.56 16.33 5.34
C ILE A 64 2.77 15.80 6.53
N ALA A 65 2.64 14.47 6.61
CA ALA A 65 1.92 13.80 7.68
C ALA A 65 2.85 13.52 8.88
N SER A 66 4.04 12.95 8.63
CA SER A 66 5.01 12.65 9.68
C SER A 66 6.44 12.58 9.15
N ARG A 67 7.40 12.84 10.04
CA ARG A 67 8.85 12.65 9.81
C ARG A 67 9.42 11.55 10.70
N GLU A 68 8.58 10.86 11.47
CA GLU A 68 9.01 9.81 12.37
C GLU A 68 9.51 8.59 11.58
N PHE A 69 10.69 8.08 11.96
CA PHE A 69 11.34 7.00 11.22
C PHE A 69 10.49 5.72 11.15
N ALA A 70 9.85 5.37 12.27
CA ALA A 70 8.99 4.19 12.34
C ALA A 70 7.84 4.27 11.33
N GLU A 71 7.19 5.44 11.22
CA GLU A 71 6.09 5.67 10.27
C GLU A 71 6.58 5.65 8.81
N ILE A 72 7.74 6.26 8.54
CA ILE A 72 8.35 6.23 7.21
C ILE A 72 8.65 4.79 6.78
N LYS A 73 9.30 4.01 7.65
CA LYS A 73 9.67 2.62 7.39
C LYS A 73 8.43 1.75 7.18
N GLN A 74 7.43 1.87 8.07
CA GLN A 74 6.17 1.15 7.92
C GLN A 74 5.45 1.48 6.61
N LYS A 75 5.37 2.77 6.24
CA LYS A 75 4.72 3.19 4.99
C LYS A 75 5.44 2.68 3.74
N LEU A 76 6.78 2.62 3.76
CA LEU A 76 7.57 2.03 2.68
C LEU A 76 7.34 0.51 2.56
N LEU A 77 7.44 -0.22 3.68
CA LEU A 77 7.23 -1.67 3.69
C LEU A 77 5.81 -2.03 3.25
N TYR A 78 4.81 -1.32 3.76
CA TYR A 78 3.42 -1.53 3.38
C TYR A 78 3.19 -1.40 1.87
N ARG A 79 3.80 -0.39 1.23
CA ARG A 79 3.72 -0.22 -0.23
C ARG A 79 4.34 -1.38 -1.00
N LEU A 80 5.26 -2.15 -0.40
CA LEU A 80 5.93 -3.27 -1.03
C LEU A 80 5.24 -4.62 -0.76
N THR A 81 4.49 -4.78 0.34
CA THR A 81 3.85 -6.04 0.75
C THR A 81 2.90 -6.65 -0.29
N ASN A 82 2.21 -5.81 -1.08
CA ASN A 82 1.39 -6.26 -2.22
C ASN A 82 1.67 -5.44 -3.49
N PHE A 83 2.90 -4.93 -3.64
CA PHE A 83 3.26 -3.97 -4.69
C PHE A 83 2.30 -2.76 -4.78
N GLY A 84 1.70 -2.37 -3.66
CA GLY A 84 0.71 -1.30 -3.58
C GLY A 84 -0.64 -1.62 -4.21
N GLN A 85 -0.90 -2.87 -4.58
CA GLN A 85 -2.20 -3.30 -5.08
C GLN A 85 -3.18 -3.49 -3.92
N PRO A 86 -4.45 -3.09 -4.08
CA PRO A 86 -5.47 -3.30 -3.06
C PRO A 86 -5.79 -4.79 -2.90
N PHE A 87 -6.05 -5.22 -1.67
CA PHE A 87 -6.46 -6.59 -1.38
C PHE A 87 -7.98 -6.74 -1.43
N ILE A 88 -8.49 -7.38 -2.49
CA ILE A 88 -9.93 -7.60 -2.68
C ILE A 88 -10.19 -9.11 -2.77
N TYR A 89 -11.21 -9.58 -2.07
CA TYR A 89 -11.59 -11.00 -2.04
C TYR A 89 -13.10 -11.19 -2.20
N VAL A 90 -13.50 -12.39 -2.62
CA VAL A 90 -14.91 -12.77 -2.71
C VAL A 90 -15.40 -13.08 -1.30
N ALA A 91 -16.36 -12.30 -0.82
CA ALA A 91 -17.01 -12.53 0.46
C ALA A 91 -18.28 -13.40 0.29
N GLU A 92 -19.02 -13.23 -0.81
CA GLU A 92 -20.16 -14.10 -1.13
C GLU A 92 -20.36 -14.26 -2.65
N GLY A 93 -20.59 -15.49 -3.12
CA GLY A 93 -20.84 -15.80 -4.54
C GLY A 93 -22.31 -15.99 -4.92
N ASN A 94 -23.23 -15.86 -3.95
CA ASN A 94 -24.67 -15.94 -4.17
C ASN A 94 -25.39 -14.82 -3.40
N TYR A 95 -24.92 -13.59 -3.58
CA TYR A 95 -25.39 -12.47 -2.81
C TYR A 95 -26.88 -12.19 -3.06
N GLY A 96 -27.62 -12.02 -1.97
CA GLY A 96 -29.08 -11.87 -2.01
C GLY A 96 -29.82 -13.08 -2.59
N ASN A 97 -29.18 -14.25 -2.65
CA ASN A 97 -29.70 -15.47 -3.27
C ASN A 97 -30.06 -15.32 -4.77
N ARG A 98 -29.32 -14.46 -5.49
CA ARG A 98 -29.54 -14.18 -6.92
C ARG A 98 -28.38 -14.61 -7.82
N GLY A 99 -27.33 -15.19 -7.25
CA GLY A 99 -26.07 -15.46 -7.94
C GLY A 99 -25.23 -14.21 -8.19
N ASP A 100 -25.54 -13.10 -7.52
CA ASP A 100 -24.75 -11.87 -7.59
C ASP A 100 -23.41 -12.06 -6.84
N LEU A 101 -22.35 -11.40 -7.30
CA LEU A 101 -21.03 -11.49 -6.67
C LEU A 101 -20.83 -10.34 -5.68
N TYR A 102 -20.45 -10.67 -4.45
CA TYR A 102 -20.09 -9.72 -3.41
C TYR A 102 -18.60 -9.80 -3.09
N LEU A 103 -17.90 -8.72 -3.37
CA LEU A 103 -16.49 -8.52 -3.11
C LEU A 103 -16.31 -7.62 -1.91
N GLN A 104 -15.25 -7.86 -1.14
CA GLN A 104 -14.86 -6.99 -0.05
C GLN A 104 -13.41 -6.57 -0.21
N HIS A 105 -13.16 -5.27 -0.08
CA HIS A 105 -11.83 -4.71 0.01
C HIS A 105 -11.36 -4.78 1.46
N ARG A 106 -10.24 -5.48 1.71
CA ARG A 106 -9.53 -5.38 2.99
C ARG A 106 -8.80 -4.04 2.98
N HIS A 107 -9.47 -3.02 3.52
CA HIS A 107 -8.88 -1.69 3.62
C HIS A 107 -7.75 -1.70 4.65
N GLU A 108 -6.54 -1.42 4.20
CA GLU A 108 -5.35 -1.34 5.05
C GLU A 108 -4.80 0.11 5.05
N GLY A 109 -5.72 1.08 5.15
CA GLY A 109 -5.40 2.50 5.28
C GLY A 109 -5.28 3.27 3.97
N VAL A 110 -5.60 2.63 2.83
CA VAL A 110 -5.56 3.28 1.51
C VAL A 110 -6.90 3.09 0.80
N ASP A 111 -7.52 4.22 0.45
CA ASP A 111 -8.76 4.23 -0.31
C ASP A 111 -8.55 3.74 -1.75
N LEU A 112 -9.58 3.08 -2.29
CA LEU A 112 -9.58 2.71 -3.70
C LEU A 112 -9.73 3.95 -4.57
N ARG A 113 -8.99 3.96 -5.68
CA ARG A 113 -9.26 4.84 -6.81
C ARG A 113 -10.61 4.48 -7.43
N LEU A 114 -11.57 5.39 -7.34
CA LEU A 114 -12.96 5.14 -7.76
C LEU A 114 -13.10 4.87 -9.26
N ASP A 115 -12.29 5.51 -10.09
CA ASP A 115 -12.23 5.26 -11.54
C ASP A 115 -11.79 3.81 -11.84
N TYR A 116 -10.70 3.37 -11.20
CA TYR A 116 -10.21 1.99 -11.34
C TYR A 116 -11.19 0.97 -10.77
N ALA A 117 -11.83 1.27 -9.64
CA ALA A 117 -12.83 0.39 -9.03
C ALA A 117 -14.02 0.17 -9.98
N ARG A 118 -14.50 1.24 -10.65
CA ARG A 118 -15.57 1.17 -11.65
C ARG A 118 -15.18 0.31 -12.85
N ASP A 119 -14.00 0.51 -13.40
CA ASP A 119 -13.53 -0.29 -14.54
C ASP A 119 -13.32 -1.76 -14.15
N THR A 120 -12.79 -2.00 -12.94
CA THR A 120 -12.62 -3.35 -12.39
C THR A 120 -13.96 -4.08 -12.27
N LEU A 121 -14.99 -3.45 -11.71
CA LEU A 121 -16.32 -4.05 -11.61
C LEU A 121 -16.91 -4.41 -12.97
N ARG A 122 -16.72 -3.56 -13.98
CA ARG A 122 -17.16 -3.84 -15.36
C ARG A 122 -16.47 -5.08 -15.92
N ASN A 123 -15.16 -5.19 -15.73
CA ASN A 123 -14.39 -6.33 -16.21
C ASN A 123 -14.75 -7.63 -15.47
N ILE A 124 -14.97 -7.57 -14.16
CA ILE A 124 -15.41 -8.74 -13.38
C ILE A 124 -16.80 -9.18 -13.82
N HIS A 125 -17.74 -8.24 -14.03
CA HIS A 125 -19.07 -8.56 -14.56
C HIS A 125 -18.99 -9.26 -15.92
N GLN A 126 -18.06 -8.88 -16.80
CA GLN A 126 -17.90 -9.57 -18.08
C GLN A 126 -17.55 -11.06 -17.93
N ILE A 127 -16.89 -11.44 -16.84
CA ILE A 127 -16.53 -12.82 -16.53
C ILE A 127 -17.67 -13.51 -15.77
N TRP A 128 -18.18 -12.86 -14.72
CA TRP A 128 -19.20 -13.42 -13.82
C TRP A 128 -20.61 -13.47 -14.43
N LYS A 129 -20.91 -12.58 -15.39
CA LYS A 129 -22.21 -12.44 -16.10
C LYS A 129 -23.42 -12.09 -15.23
N ARG A 130 -23.20 -11.73 -13.97
CA ARG A 130 -24.22 -11.26 -13.02
C ARG A 130 -23.73 -9.99 -12.32
N PRO A 131 -24.63 -9.20 -11.71
CA PRO A 131 -24.25 -8.03 -10.93
C PRO A 131 -23.11 -8.30 -9.95
N VAL A 132 -22.18 -7.36 -9.87
CA VAL A 132 -21.00 -7.42 -8.99
C VAL A 132 -21.03 -6.22 -8.06
N PHE A 133 -20.85 -6.48 -6.77
CA PHE A 133 -20.79 -5.48 -5.72
C PHE A 133 -19.43 -5.51 -5.05
N LEU A 134 -18.89 -4.35 -4.69
CA LEU A 134 -17.64 -4.18 -3.97
C LEU A 134 -17.86 -3.27 -2.77
N GLU A 135 -17.72 -3.86 -1.58
CA GLU A 135 -17.67 -3.13 -0.33
C GLU A 135 -16.25 -2.59 -0.09
N THR A 136 -16.14 -1.29 0.20
CA THR A 136 -14.89 -0.63 0.57
C THR A 136 -15.14 0.47 1.60
N LEU A 137 -14.09 0.94 2.25
CA LEU A 137 -14.08 2.22 2.95
C LEU A 137 -13.61 3.34 2.01
N PHE A 138 -14.19 4.52 2.21
CA PHE A 138 -13.76 5.78 1.60
C PHE A 138 -14.04 6.90 2.61
N ASP A 139 -13.03 7.65 3.04
CA ASP A 139 -13.12 8.56 4.21
C ASP A 139 -13.70 7.89 5.46
N ASP A 140 -13.23 6.69 5.78
CA ASP A 140 -13.71 5.89 6.91
C ASP A 140 -15.22 5.60 6.89
N LYS A 141 -15.89 5.86 5.76
CA LYS A 141 -17.30 5.56 5.53
C LYS A 141 -17.40 4.34 4.63
N LYS A 142 -18.15 3.34 5.07
CA LYS A 142 -18.45 2.16 4.26
C LYS A 142 -19.26 2.57 3.03
N ARG A 143 -18.82 2.08 1.88
CA ARG A 143 -19.48 2.26 0.59
C ARG A 143 -19.60 0.91 -0.11
N LEU A 144 -20.71 0.75 -0.80
CA LEU A 144 -20.99 -0.36 -1.67
C LEU A 144 -21.07 0.16 -3.09
N LEU A 145 -20.02 -0.12 -3.85
CA LEU A 145 -19.98 0.09 -5.29
C LEU A 145 -20.64 -1.11 -5.96
N GLY A 146 -21.36 -0.89 -7.06
CA GLY A 146 -21.99 -1.98 -7.80
C GLY A 146 -22.05 -1.70 -9.29
N PHE A 147 -22.06 -2.77 -10.08
CA PHE A 147 -22.28 -2.72 -11.52
C PHE A 147 -23.17 -3.89 -11.95
N ASP A 148 -24.28 -3.58 -12.63
CA ASP A 148 -25.31 -4.54 -13.03
C ASP A 148 -25.23 -4.97 -14.51
N GLY A 149 -24.21 -4.48 -15.23
CA GLY A 149 -24.04 -4.69 -16.66
C GLY A 149 -24.40 -3.48 -17.52
N ARG A 150 -25.10 -2.48 -16.95
CA ARG A 150 -25.44 -1.23 -17.63
C ARG A 150 -25.05 -0.02 -16.80
N ASP A 151 -25.48 0.01 -15.55
CA ASP A 151 -25.40 1.15 -14.67
C ASP A 151 -24.47 0.89 -13.48
N TYR A 152 -23.84 1.97 -13.01
CA TYR A 152 -23.04 1.97 -11.79
C TYR A 152 -23.87 2.46 -10.62
N SER A 153 -23.71 1.79 -9.47
CA SER A 153 -24.25 2.24 -8.20
C SER A 153 -23.13 2.53 -7.21
N ASP A 154 -23.32 3.57 -6.40
CA ASP A 154 -22.48 3.91 -5.24
C ASP A 154 -23.45 4.23 -4.10
N ARG A 155 -23.50 3.34 -3.11
CA ARG A 155 -24.38 3.47 -1.95
C ARG A 155 -23.53 3.54 -0.70
N ARG A 156 -23.84 4.47 0.19
CA ARG A 156 -23.27 4.47 1.54
C ARG A 156 -23.91 3.35 2.35
N LEU A 157 -23.09 2.58 3.06
CA LEU A 157 -23.55 1.63 4.06
C LEU A 157 -23.48 2.33 5.44
N GLU A 158 -24.49 2.09 6.27
CA GLU A 158 -24.51 2.55 7.66
C GLU A 158 -23.53 1.74 8.53
#